data_AF-A0A5C6PH35-F1
#
_entry.id   AF-A0A5C6PH35-F1
#
_cell.length_a   1.000
_cell.length_b   1.000
_cell.length_c   1.000
_cell.angle_alpha   90.00
_cell.angle_beta   90.00
_cell.angle_gamma   90.00
#
_symmetry.space_group_name_H-M   'P 1'
#
loop_
_entity.id
_entity.type
_entity.pdbx_description
1 polymer ?
#
loop_
_entity_poly.entity_id
_entity_poly.type
_entity_poly.pdbx_seq_one_letter_code
_entity_poly.pdbx_strand_id
1 'polypeptide(L)'
;MRKILPIQALEEVLHSAPRSCRHCDEVWPHLYLGDMFMSHNKLGLWQLGVTHVLNAAHGKLCCKGNEDFYGTTVKYYGVPANDLPTFDLSPFFHPAAEFIHRALSSGGKVFVHCAVGVSRSAALVLAYLMIHHHHTLLSSVRCELIAGENMSRSNWKQDRVAIKELQLILDSCKLGLTPVDEVWPNLYIGNVAVAQNRKTLHKLGITHVLNAAHSKQGSIGDQGFYGNACIYLGIPAEDSESFDLSQYFKAAVDFIHKALKSKDGKVLVHCIMGVSRSATLVLAYLMMRHRLSLRDSLRHVTQNRAIYPNQHFLSLLLKLDEQLTLRRRLCPLL
;
A
#
# COMPACT_ATOMS: atom_id res chain seq x y z
N MET A 1 -17.57 13.83 37.18
CA MET A 1 -17.05 14.43 35.92
C MET A 1 -16.33 13.34 35.13
N ARG A 2 -16.80 12.98 33.93
CA ARG A 2 -16.05 12.08 33.04
C ARG A 2 -14.81 12.85 32.56
N LYS A 3 -13.60 12.40 32.91
CA LYS A 3 -12.36 12.98 32.37
C LYS A 3 -12.38 12.82 30.86
N ILE A 4 -12.38 13.93 30.14
CA ILE A 4 -12.19 13.94 28.68
C ILE A 4 -10.75 13.43 28.45
N LEU A 5 -10.63 12.32 27.73
CA LEU A 5 -9.32 11.79 27.33
C LEU A 5 -8.65 12.83 26.42
N PRO A 6 -7.37 13.18 26.65
CA PRO A 6 -6.64 14.06 25.74
C PRO A 6 -6.52 13.37 24.37
N ILE A 7 -6.62 14.16 23.30
CA ILE A 7 -6.53 13.69 21.91
C ILE A 7 -5.28 12.83 21.70
N GLN A 8 -4.16 13.21 22.33
CA GLN A 8 -2.91 12.45 22.31
C GLN A 8 -3.05 10.98 22.77
N ALA A 9 -3.85 10.70 23.80
CA ALA A 9 -4.05 9.32 24.28
C ALA A 9 -4.86 8.48 23.28
N LEU A 10 -5.76 9.11 22.51
CA LEU A 10 -6.51 8.48 21.44
C LEU A 10 -5.63 8.23 20.21
N GLU A 11 -4.80 9.20 19.84
CA GLU A 11 -3.79 9.07 18.78
C GLU A 11 -2.81 7.94 19.08
N GLU A 12 -2.29 7.86 20.32
CA GLU A 12 -1.42 6.77 20.77
C GLU A 12 -2.06 5.39 20.57
N VAL A 13 -3.34 5.25 20.90
CA VAL A 13 -4.05 3.97 20.80
C VAL A 13 -4.32 3.61 19.33
N LEU A 14 -4.80 4.55 18.52
CA LEU A 14 -4.97 4.39 17.07
C LEU A 14 -3.64 4.09 16.36
N HIS A 15 -2.53 4.64 16.86
CA HIS A 15 -1.18 4.35 16.35
C HIS A 15 -0.62 3.01 16.85
N SER A 16 -1.09 2.50 17.97
CA SER A 16 -0.66 1.21 18.55
C SER A 16 -1.37 -0.02 17.97
N ALA A 17 -2.48 0.20 17.27
CA ALA A 17 -3.30 -0.77 16.56
C ALA A 17 -2.55 -1.64 15.54
N PRO A 18 -2.72 -2.98 15.55
CA PRO A 18 -2.48 -3.81 14.37
C PRO A 18 -3.35 -3.29 13.24
N ARG A 19 -2.77 -3.08 12.05
CA ARG A 19 -3.57 -2.85 10.85
C ARG A 19 -3.79 -4.20 10.20
N SER A 20 -5.04 -4.49 9.90
CA SER A 20 -5.33 -5.58 8.98
C SER A 20 -4.97 -5.17 7.56
N CYS A 21 -4.37 -6.11 6.82
CA CYS A 21 -4.16 -6.02 5.38
C CYS A 21 -5.28 -6.73 4.61
N ARG A 22 -6.39 -7.06 5.29
CA ARG A 22 -7.55 -7.71 4.70
C ARG A 22 -8.50 -6.62 4.21
N HIS A 23 -9.17 -6.87 3.10
CA HIS A 23 -10.24 -6.02 2.61
C HIS A 23 -11.48 -6.02 3.55
N CYS A 24 -11.47 -6.88 4.58
CA CYS A 24 -12.56 -7.12 5.53
C CYS A 24 -12.04 -7.75 6.83
N ASP A 25 -12.47 -7.22 7.98
CA ASP A 25 -12.16 -7.74 9.31
C ASP A 25 -13.40 -7.78 10.20
N GLU A 26 -13.52 -8.81 11.02
CA GLU A 26 -14.55 -8.87 12.06
C GLU A 26 -14.10 -8.07 13.28
N VAL A 27 -14.59 -6.83 13.40
CA VAL A 27 -14.19 -5.88 14.44
C VAL A 27 -15.02 -6.00 15.73
N TRP A 28 -16.14 -6.70 15.64
CA TRP A 28 -17.02 -7.06 16.75
C TRP A 28 -17.84 -8.29 16.32
N PRO A 29 -18.35 -9.15 17.24
CA PRO A 29 -19.11 -10.34 16.84
C PRO A 29 -20.17 -10.02 15.78
N HIS A 30 -20.02 -10.65 14.61
CA HIS A 30 -20.89 -10.50 13.43
C HIS A 30 -20.92 -9.12 12.77
N LEU A 31 -19.99 -8.23 13.16
CA LEU A 31 -19.81 -6.88 12.60
C LEU A 31 -18.44 -6.79 11.93
N TYR A 32 -18.48 -6.60 10.63
CA TYR A 32 -17.31 -6.57 9.77
C TYR A 32 -17.05 -5.15 9.29
N LEU A 33 -15.77 -4.73 9.29
CA LEU A 33 -15.30 -3.46 8.74
C LEU A 33 -14.44 -3.77 7.51
N GLY A 34 -14.65 -3.06 6.40
CA GLY A 34 -13.84 -3.27 5.21
C GLY A 34 -13.90 -2.13 4.22
N ASP A 35 -13.38 -2.39 3.02
CA ASP A 35 -13.22 -1.40 1.97
C ASP A 35 -14.17 -1.64 0.77
N MET A 36 -14.04 -0.78 -0.22
CA MET A 36 -14.82 -0.85 -1.44
C MET A 36 -14.51 -2.11 -2.28
N PHE A 37 -13.30 -2.66 -2.18
CA PHE A 37 -12.95 -3.89 -2.90
C PHE A 37 -13.80 -5.05 -2.38
N MET A 38 -13.88 -5.23 -1.05
CA MET A 38 -14.75 -6.24 -0.46
C MET A 38 -16.23 -5.96 -0.76
N SER A 39 -16.66 -4.70 -0.76
CA SER A 39 -18.06 -4.34 -1.05
C SER A 39 -18.54 -4.83 -2.43
N HIS A 40 -17.65 -4.91 -3.41
CA HIS A 40 -17.97 -5.42 -4.75
C HIS A 40 -17.79 -6.95 -4.88
N ASN A 41 -17.23 -7.63 -3.87
CA ASN A 41 -17.06 -9.08 -3.84
C ASN A 41 -18.30 -9.78 -3.25
N LYS A 42 -19.36 -9.92 -4.07
CA LYS A 42 -20.63 -10.57 -3.66
C LYS A 42 -20.43 -11.98 -3.12
N LEU A 43 -19.56 -12.76 -3.76
CA LEU A 43 -19.29 -14.14 -3.33
C LEU A 43 -18.62 -14.16 -1.95
N GLY A 44 -17.66 -13.26 -1.72
CA GLY A 44 -17.00 -13.13 -0.42
C GLY A 44 -17.97 -12.70 0.68
N LEU A 45 -18.84 -11.72 0.42
CA LEU A 45 -19.86 -11.28 1.38
C LEU A 45 -20.87 -12.40 1.68
N TRP A 46 -21.28 -13.15 0.66
CA TRP A 46 -22.14 -14.31 0.81
C TRP A 46 -21.48 -15.43 1.63
N GLN A 47 -20.20 -15.74 1.38
CA GLN A 47 -19.43 -16.72 2.14
C GLN A 47 -19.28 -16.32 3.62
N LEU A 48 -19.13 -15.02 3.90
CA LEU A 48 -19.15 -14.49 5.27
C LEU A 48 -20.55 -14.56 5.91
N GLY A 49 -21.60 -14.74 5.10
CA GLY A 49 -22.99 -14.74 5.54
C GLY A 49 -23.53 -13.35 5.83
N VAL A 50 -22.97 -12.31 5.20
CA VAL A 50 -23.40 -10.92 5.39
C VAL A 50 -24.86 -10.76 4.94
N THR A 51 -25.69 -10.22 5.83
CA THR A 51 -27.12 -9.96 5.58
C THR A 51 -27.45 -8.48 5.54
N HIS A 52 -26.54 -7.62 6.01
CA HIS A 52 -26.72 -6.18 6.06
C HIS A 52 -25.45 -5.46 5.61
N VAL A 53 -25.59 -4.42 4.79
CA VAL A 53 -24.48 -3.59 4.33
C VAL A 53 -24.72 -2.13 4.70
N LEU A 54 -23.77 -1.53 5.39
CA LEU A 54 -23.73 -0.10 5.65
C LEU A 54 -22.61 0.54 4.83
N ASN A 55 -22.97 1.43 3.90
CA ASN A 55 -22.03 2.16 3.05
C ASN A 55 -21.86 3.60 3.53
N ALA A 56 -20.71 3.91 4.11
CA ALA A 56 -20.31 5.24 4.59
C ALA A 56 -19.75 6.16 3.49
N ALA A 57 -20.07 5.90 2.22
CA ALA A 57 -19.65 6.66 1.04
C ALA A 57 -20.72 6.62 -0.08
N HIS A 58 -22.00 6.48 0.28
CA HIS A 58 -23.09 6.29 -0.69
C HIS A 58 -23.20 7.44 -1.70
N GLY A 59 -23.54 7.12 -2.96
CA GLY A 59 -23.79 8.10 -4.02
C GLY A 59 -22.55 8.72 -4.65
N LYS A 60 -21.35 8.19 -4.40
CA LYS A 60 -20.10 8.64 -5.03
C LYS A 60 -19.77 7.84 -6.30
N LEU A 61 -19.04 8.47 -7.25
CA LEU A 61 -18.67 7.91 -8.54
C LEU A 61 -18.04 6.50 -8.45
N CYS A 62 -17.33 6.24 -7.35
CA CYS A 62 -16.63 4.99 -7.05
C CYS A 62 -17.45 3.99 -6.22
N CYS A 63 -18.45 4.42 -5.44
CA CYS A 63 -19.20 3.57 -4.51
C CYS A 63 -20.67 3.45 -4.97
N LYS A 64 -20.89 2.69 -6.05
CA LYS A 64 -22.19 2.57 -6.72
C LYS A 64 -23.12 1.48 -6.16
N GLY A 65 -22.69 0.74 -5.14
CA GLY A 65 -23.56 -0.28 -4.52
C GLY A 65 -24.80 0.37 -3.91
N ASN A 66 -25.97 0.04 -4.43
CA ASN A 66 -27.30 0.38 -3.90
C ASN A 66 -28.07 -0.95 -3.65
N GLU A 67 -29.34 -0.88 -3.22
CA GLU A 67 -30.16 -2.08 -3.02
C GLU A 67 -30.18 -3.01 -4.25
N ASP A 68 -30.22 -2.44 -5.46
CA ASP A 68 -30.21 -3.21 -6.72
C ASP A 68 -28.93 -4.03 -6.90
N PHE A 69 -27.79 -3.55 -6.39
CA PHE A 69 -26.53 -4.26 -6.49
C PHE A 69 -26.52 -5.52 -5.62
N TYR A 70 -27.01 -5.46 -4.37
CA TYR A 70 -26.96 -6.61 -3.47
C TYR A 70 -28.17 -7.53 -3.58
N GLY A 71 -29.25 -7.09 -4.25
CA GLY A 71 -30.49 -7.85 -4.40
C GLY A 71 -31.34 -7.84 -3.12
N THR A 72 -32.42 -8.62 -3.12
CA THR A 72 -33.41 -8.63 -2.03
C THR A 72 -32.96 -9.34 -0.75
N THR A 73 -31.81 -10.02 -0.78
CA THR A 73 -31.31 -10.84 0.34
C THR A 73 -30.43 -10.07 1.32
N VAL A 74 -29.94 -8.89 0.94
CA VAL A 74 -29.09 -8.05 1.77
C VAL A 74 -29.77 -6.71 1.99
N LYS A 75 -29.99 -6.33 3.25
CA LYS A 75 -30.52 -5.01 3.58
C LYS A 75 -29.41 -3.97 3.50
N TYR A 76 -29.69 -2.85 2.85
CA TYR A 76 -28.69 -1.82 2.57
C TYR A 76 -29.02 -0.52 3.29
N TYR A 77 -28.00 0.14 3.85
CA TYR A 77 -28.10 1.49 4.39
C TYR A 77 -26.96 2.37 3.87
N GLY A 78 -27.30 3.41 3.12
CA GLY A 78 -26.34 4.33 2.51
C GLY A 78 -26.24 5.65 3.26
N VAL A 79 -25.03 5.99 3.73
CA VAL A 79 -24.71 7.29 4.29
C VAL A 79 -23.97 8.12 3.21
N PRO A 80 -24.51 9.25 2.75
CA PRO A 80 -23.91 10.08 1.70
C PRO A 80 -22.78 10.97 2.25
N ALA A 81 -21.76 10.35 2.86
CA ALA A 81 -20.65 11.07 3.45
C ALA A 81 -19.55 11.43 2.43
N ASN A 82 -19.21 12.72 2.38
CA ASN A 82 -18.14 13.23 1.52
C ASN A 82 -16.77 13.03 2.18
N ASP A 83 -15.75 12.74 1.38
CA ASP A 83 -14.36 12.60 1.86
C ASP A 83 -13.67 13.98 1.90
N LEU A 84 -14.25 14.88 2.68
CA LEU A 84 -13.74 16.23 2.91
C LEU A 84 -13.50 16.40 4.41
N PRO A 85 -12.39 17.05 4.82
CA PRO A 85 -12.13 17.36 6.22
C PRO A 85 -13.23 18.17 6.90
N THR A 86 -14.06 18.84 6.11
CA THR A 86 -15.18 19.70 6.54
C THR A 86 -16.52 18.97 6.62
N PHE A 87 -16.61 17.71 6.19
CA PHE A 87 -17.88 16.98 6.23
C PHE A 87 -18.21 16.53 7.65
N ASP A 88 -19.36 16.94 8.16
CA ASP A 88 -19.85 16.51 9.47
C ASP A 88 -20.58 15.16 9.38
N LEU A 89 -19.97 14.13 9.97
CA LEU A 89 -20.54 12.78 10.04
C LEU A 89 -21.50 12.59 11.23
N SER A 90 -21.51 13.51 12.19
CA SER A 90 -22.26 13.38 13.44
C SER A 90 -23.77 13.14 13.28
N PRO A 91 -24.47 13.70 12.26
CA PRO A 91 -25.90 13.43 12.07
C PRO A 91 -26.20 11.96 11.76
N PHE A 92 -25.21 11.21 11.28
CA PHE A 92 -25.36 9.82 10.86
C PHE A 92 -25.02 8.81 11.95
N PHE A 93 -24.46 9.23 13.09
CA PHE A 93 -24.04 8.32 14.16
C PHE A 93 -25.20 7.51 14.73
N HIS A 94 -26.30 8.14 15.14
CA HIS A 94 -27.45 7.41 15.69
C HIS A 94 -28.17 6.55 14.65
N PRO A 95 -28.51 7.06 13.43
CA PRO A 95 -29.13 6.22 12.40
C PRO A 95 -28.28 5.00 12.00
N ALA A 96 -26.96 5.17 11.84
CA ALA A 96 -26.05 4.07 11.53
C ALA A 96 -25.97 3.05 12.68
N ALA A 97 -25.86 3.54 13.93
CA ALA A 97 -25.82 2.70 15.11
C ALA A 97 -27.09 1.87 15.28
N GLU A 98 -28.26 2.46 15.06
CA GLU A 98 -29.55 1.77 15.07
C GLU A 98 -29.65 0.69 13.99
N PHE A 99 -29.17 0.99 12.77
CA PHE A 99 -29.14 0.00 11.69
C PHE A 99 -28.28 -1.21 12.06
N ILE A 100 -27.06 -0.96 12.56
CA ILE A 100 -26.15 -2.02 13.02
C ILE A 100 -26.79 -2.81 14.17
N HIS A 101 -27.38 -2.12 15.15
CA HIS A 101 -27.97 -2.75 16.33
C HIS A 101 -29.13 -3.69 15.96
N ARG A 102 -30.09 -3.24 15.14
CA ARG A 102 -31.23 -4.06 14.73
C ARG A 102 -30.81 -5.28 13.92
N ALA A 103 -29.82 -5.12 13.06
CA ALA A 103 -29.28 -6.22 12.27
C ALA A 103 -28.65 -7.30 13.17
N LEU A 104 -27.79 -6.90 14.11
CA LEU A 104 -27.13 -7.84 15.02
C LEU A 104 -28.13 -8.47 16.01
N SER A 105 -29.08 -7.71 16.55
CA SER A 105 -30.12 -8.21 17.46
C SER A 105 -31.09 -9.20 16.80
N SER A 106 -31.17 -9.22 15.47
CA SER A 106 -31.95 -10.22 14.71
C SER A 106 -31.11 -11.41 14.23
N GLY A 107 -29.86 -11.54 14.70
CA GLY A 107 -28.93 -12.61 14.31
C GLY A 107 -28.29 -12.40 12.93
N GLY A 108 -28.40 -11.20 12.37
CA GLY A 108 -27.77 -10.82 11.11
C GLY A 108 -26.27 -10.57 11.25
N LYS A 109 -25.59 -10.53 10.10
CA LYS A 109 -24.18 -10.14 9.99
C LYS A 109 -24.07 -8.85 9.19
N VAL A 110 -23.34 -7.88 9.73
CA VAL A 110 -23.27 -6.52 9.20
C VAL A 110 -21.89 -6.27 8.61
N PHE A 111 -21.83 -5.80 7.37
CA PHE A 111 -20.60 -5.30 6.75
C PHE A 111 -20.67 -3.78 6.60
N VAL A 112 -19.72 -3.08 7.22
CA VAL A 112 -19.60 -1.63 7.19
C VAL A 112 -18.38 -1.25 6.36
N HIS A 113 -18.57 -0.39 5.36
CA HIS A 113 -17.47 0.03 4.49
C HIS A 113 -17.53 1.50 4.09
N CYS A 114 -16.40 2.01 3.60
CA CYS A 114 -16.35 3.27 2.85
C CYS A 114 -15.51 3.03 1.57
N ALA A 115 -14.76 4.03 1.10
CA ALA A 115 -13.86 3.84 -0.04
C ALA A 115 -12.68 2.92 0.30
N VAL A 116 -11.94 3.25 1.36
CA VAL A 116 -10.72 2.52 1.77
C VAL A 116 -10.85 1.82 3.14
N GLY A 117 -12.02 1.91 3.79
CA GLY A 117 -12.30 1.21 5.04
C GLY A 117 -11.73 1.83 6.33
N VAL A 118 -11.07 3.00 6.27
CA VAL A 118 -10.27 3.52 7.40
C VAL A 118 -10.96 4.58 8.27
N SER A 119 -11.64 5.56 7.66
CA SER A 119 -12.07 6.78 8.38
C SER A 119 -13.57 6.78 8.69
N ARG A 120 -14.40 6.96 7.65
CA ARG A 120 -15.86 7.12 7.79
C ARG A 120 -16.53 5.86 8.33
N SER A 121 -16.18 4.69 7.79
CA SER A 121 -16.74 3.41 8.23
C SER A 121 -16.36 3.05 9.66
N ALA A 122 -15.10 3.27 10.05
CA ALA A 122 -14.64 3.07 11.42
C ALA A 122 -15.35 4.02 12.39
N ALA A 123 -15.49 5.31 12.03
CA ALA A 123 -16.21 6.27 12.87
C ALA A 123 -17.66 5.84 13.17
N LEU A 124 -18.36 5.24 12.19
CA LEU A 124 -19.72 4.73 12.40
C LEU A 124 -19.75 3.46 13.27
N VAL A 125 -18.75 2.57 13.15
CA VAL A 125 -18.62 1.39 14.04
C VAL A 125 -18.32 1.82 15.48
N LEU A 126 -17.38 2.76 15.67
CA LEU A 126 -17.10 3.33 16.99
C LEU A 126 -18.33 3.98 17.62
N ALA A 127 -19.11 4.72 16.83
CA ALA A 127 -20.36 5.32 17.28
C ALA A 127 -21.35 4.25 17.77
N TYR A 128 -21.52 3.15 17.03
CA TYR A 128 -22.35 2.02 17.45
C TYR A 128 -21.91 1.43 18.80
N LEU A 129 -20.62 1.15 18.97
CA LEU A 129 -20.08 0.60 20.22
C LEU A 129 -20.29 1.56 21.40
N MET A 130 -20.14 2.86 21.17
CA MET A 130 -20.36 3.87 22.22
C MET A 130 -21.84 4.01 22.59
N ILE A 131 -22.74 4.00 21.60
CA ILE A 131 -24.19 4.23 21.79
C ILE A 131 -24.86 3.00 22.42
N HIS A 132 -24.66 1.80 21.85
CA HIS A 132 -25.41 0.60 22.25
C HIS A 132 -24.68 -0.31 23.23
N HIS A 133 -23.35 -0.26 23.29
CA HIS A 133 -22.56 -1.05 24.26
C HIS A 133 -21.98 -0.20 25.40
N HIS A 134 -22.31 1.11 25.43
CA HIS A 134 -21.85 2.06 26.43
C HIS A 134 -20.32 2.09 26.61
N HIS A 135 -19.60 1.72 25.56
CA HIS A 135 -18.14 1.79 25.55
C HIS A 135 -17.67 3.24 25.58
N THR A 136 -16.54 3.47 26.25
CA THR A 136 -15.76 4.69 26.04
C THR A 136 -15.17 4.68 24.63
N LEU A 137 -14.86 5.84 24.05
CA LEU A 137 -14.18 5.90 22.75
C LEU A 137 -12.88 5.07 22.75
N LEU A 138 -12.13 5.10 23.86
CA LEU A 138 -10.91 4.31 24.02
C LEU A 138 -11.16 2.79 23.99
N SER A 139 -12.20 2.31 24.67
CA SER A 139 -12.55 0.89 24.66
C SER A 139 -13.12 0.46 23.31
N SER A 140 -13.91 1.32 22.65
CA SER A 140 -14.41 1.07 21.29
C SER A 140 -13.28 0.93 20.29
N VAL A 141 -12.30 1.85 20.33
CA VAL A 141 -11.10 1.76 19.48
C VAL A 141 -10.41 0.44 19.74
N ARG A 142 -10.13 0.07 21.00
CA ARG A 142 -9.45 -1.20 21.33
C ARG A 142 -10.17 -2.45 20.81
N CYS A 143 -11.50 -2.48 20.80
CA CYS A 143 -12.26 -3.60 20.24
C CYS A 143 -11.99 -3.79 18.74
N GLU A 144 -11.93 -2.70 17.96
CA GLU A 144 -11.56 -2.76 16.54
C GLU A 144 -10.12 -3.28 16.32
N LEU A 145 -9.21 -3.08 17.29
CA LEU A 145 -7.79 -3.44 17.16
C LEU A 145 -7.47 -4.91 17.48
N ILE A 146 -8.30 -5.60 18.26
CA ILE A 146 -8.04 -6.97 18.74
C ILE A 146 -8.32 -8.02 17.66
N ALA A 147 -9.08 -7.68 16.62
CA ALA A 147 -9.46 -8.56 15.51
C ALA A 147 -8.29 -9.04 14.61
N GLY A 148 -7.09 -8.45 14.74
CA GLY A 148 -5.94 -8.68 13.84
C GLY A 148 -4.83 -9.60 14.36
N GLU A 149 -5.06 -10.41 15.41
CA GLU A 149 -3.98 -11.19 16.02
C GLU A 149 -3.64 -12.47 15.24
N ASN A 150 -2.59 -12.41 14.41
CA ASN A 150 -1.61 -13.48 14.16
C ASN A 150 -0.39 -12.99 13.35
N MET A 151 0.54 -12.24 13.99
CA MET A 151 1.99 -12.21 13.66
C MET A 151 2.75 -11.36 14.72
N SER A 152 3.98 -11.74 15.07
CA SER A 152 4.81 -11.23 16.18
C SER A 152 4.88 -9.70 16.34
N ARG A 153 4.46 -9.17 17.50
CA ARG A 153 4.18 -7.75 17.82
C ARG A 153 5.37 -6.77 17.96
N SER A 154 6.64 -7.20 17.99
CA SER A 154 7.77 -6.31 18.30
C SER A 154 8.34 -5.56 17.08
N ASN A 155 8.53 -6.24 15.94
CA ASN A 155 9.19 -5.65 14.76
C ASN A 155 8.28 -4.66 13.99
N TRP A 156 6.96 -4.92 13.95
CA TRP A 156 6.03 -4.12 13.13
C TRP A 156 5.82 -2.67 13.61
N LYS A 157 5.97 -2.40 14.92
CA LYS A 157 5.86 -1.03 15.44
C LYS A 157 7.05 -0.17 15.00
N GLN A 158 8.24 -0.75 15.01
CA GLN A 158 9.48 -0.09 14.60
C GLN A 158 9.49 0.13 13.08
N ASP A 159 9.06 -0.87 12.29
CA ASP A 159 8.88 -0.75 10.85
C ASP A 159 7.91 0.39 10.48
N ARG A 160 6.81 0.56 11.22
CA ARG A 160 5.82 1.63 10.96
C ARG A 160 6.36 3.04 11.16
N VAL A 161 7.12 3.25 12.24
CA VAL A 161 7.76 4.57 12.50
C VAL A 161 8.81 4.82 11.43
N ALA A 162 9.65 3.83 11.14
CA ALA A 162 10.66 3.92 10.10
C ALA A 162 10.04 4.23 8.73
N ILE A 163 8.95 3.55 8.32
CA ILE A 163 8.25 3.83 7.06
C ILE A 163 7.78 5.28 6.99
N LYS A 164 7.20 5.83 8.06
CA LYS A 164 6.78 7.24 8.08
C LYS A 164 7.98 8.18 7.89
N GLU A 165 9.11 7.90 8.53
CA GLU A 165 10.33 8.69 8.33
C GLU A 165 10.85 8.61 6.89
N LEU A 166 10.76 7.44 6.24
CA LEU A 166 11.10 7.29 4.83
C LEU A 166 10.13 8.06 3.93
N GLN A 167 8.82 8.04 4.25
CA GLN A 167 7.80 8.80 3.52
C GLN A 167 8.03 10.30 3.63
N LEU A 168 8.49 10.82 4.77
CA LEU A 168 8.87 12.23 4.88
C LEU A 168 10.00 12.62 3.88
N ILE A 169 10.94 11.72 3.60
CA ILE A 169 11.97 11.94 2.58
C ILE A 169 11.32 11.98 1.19
N LEU A 170 10.43 11.03 0.90
CA LEU A 170 9.71 10.97 -0.38
C LEU A 170 8.83 12.21 -0.61
N ASP A 171 8.07 12.64 0.39
CA ASP A 171 7.17 13.80 0.35
C ASP A 171 7.91 15.14 0.23
N SER A 172 9.18 15.16 0.65
CA SER A 172 10.06 16.32 0.49
C SER A 172 10.51 16.53 -0.96
N CYS A 173 10.45 15.49 -1.81
CA CYS A 173 10.82 15.59 -3.22
C CYS A 173 9.85 16.50 -3.99
N LYS A 174 10.39 17.54 -4.63
CA LYS A 174 9.60 18.52 -5.43
C LYS A 174 9.76 18.36 -6.94
N LEU A 175 10.46 17.32 -7.38
CA LEU A 175 10.65 17.03 -8.80
C LEU A 175 9.33 16.60 -9.46
N GLY A 176 9.14 17.02 -10.71
CA GLY A 176 8.07 16.49 -11.55
C GLY A 176 8.40 15.07 -12.04
N LEU A 177 7.37 14.31 -12.40
CA LEU A 177 7.56 12.96 -12.96
C LEU A 177 7.92 13.07 -14.44
N THR A 178 9.19 12.87 -14.78
CA THR A 178 9.62 12.78 -16.18
C THR A 178 9.51 11.33 -16.69
N PRO A 179 9.54 11.11 -18.01
CA PRO A 179 9.48 9.78 -18.57
C PRO A 179 10.67 8.88 -18.20
N VAL A 180 11.87 9.45 -18.01
CA VAL A 180 13.11 8.75 -17.64
C VAL A 180 14.12 9.72 -17.06
N ASP A 181 14.80 9.32 -15.98
CA ASP A 181 15.90 10.08 -15.38
C ASP A 181 17.08 9.15 -15.06
N GLU A 182 18.29 9.68 -15.16
CA GLU A 182 19.49 9.04 -14.62
C GLU A 182 19.52 9.26 -13.11
N VAL A 183 19.55 8.18 -12.34
CA VAL A 183 19.47 8.25 -10.86
C VAL A 183 20.76 7.77 -10.18
N TRP A 184 21.68 7.22 -10.96
CA TRP A 184 23.03 6.81 -10.59
C TRP A 184 23.84 6.69 -11.89
N PRO A 185 25.18 6.86 -11.92
CA PRO A 185 25.95 6.77 -13.15
C PRO A 185 25.59 5.57 -14.02
N ASN A 186 25.12 5.85 -15.25
CA ASN A 186 24.65 4.91 -16.26
C ASN A 186 23.41 4.05 -15.88
N LEU A 187 22.72 4.37 -14.78
CA LEU A 187 21.53 3.68 -14.30
C LEU A 187 20.33 4.63 -14.29
N TYR A 188 19.32 4.25 -15.06
CA TYR A 188 18.14 5.05 -15.33
C TYR A 188 16.90 4.39 -14.74
N ILE A 189 15.98 5.21 -14.22
CA ILE A 189 14.61 4.78 -13.94
C ILE A 189 13.68 5.45 -14.96
N GLY A 190 12.78 4.66 -15.55
CA GLY A 190 11.80 5.20 -16.50
C GLY A 190 10.43 4.54 -16.41
N ASN A 191 9.50 5.09 -17.19
CA ASN A 191 8.17 4.56 -17.36
C ASN A 191 8.09 3.62 -18.59
N VAL A 192 6.93 3.00 -18.75
CA VAL A 192 6.67 2.04 -19.83
C VAL A 192 6.76 2.66 -21.23
N ALA A 193 6.37 3.94 -21.37
CA ALA A 193 6.40 4.63 -22.65
C ALA A 193 7.84 4.82 -23.17
N VAL A 194 8.80 5.14 -22.29
CA VAL A 194 10.22 5.21 -22.68
C VAL A 194 10.78 3.82 -23.01
N ALA A 195 10.46 2.81 -22.20
CA ALA A 195 10.93 1.45 -22.42
C ALA A 195 10.50 0.89 -23.78
N GLN A 196 9.29 1.23 -24.24
CA GLN A 196 8.79 0.79 -25.54
C GLN A 196 9.26 1.69 -26.71
N ASN A 197 9.90 2.82 -26.43
CA ASN A 197 10.43 3.71 -27.45
C ASN A 197 11.89 3.37 -27.77
N ARG A 198 12.10 2.44 -28.70
CA ARG A 198 13.42 1.98 -29.14
C ARG A 198 14.33 3.11 -29.65
N LYS A 199 13.77 4.16 -30.27
CA LYS A 199 14.56 5.32 -30.72
C LYS A 199 15.12 6.10 -29.54
N THR A 200 14.31 6.31 -28.50
CA THR A 200 14.74 6.96 -27.26
C THR A 200 15.79 6.12 -26.53
N LEU A 201 15.60 4.80 -26.42
CA LEU A 201 16.59 3.91 -25.81
C LEU A 201 17.93 3.97 -26.53
N HIS A 202 17.92 3.93 -27.87
CA HIS A 202 19.12 4.06 -28.68
C HIS A 202 19.81 5.41 -28.47
N LYS A 203 19.04 6.52 -28.45
CA LYS A 203 19.58 7.87 -28.21
C LYS A 203 20.24 8.01 -26.84
N LEU A 204 19.69 7.36 -25.81
CA LEU A 204 20.25 7.33 -24.46
C LEU A 204 21.45 6.37 -24.34
N GLY A 205 21.64 5.48 -25.33
CA GLY A 205 22.65 4.43 -25.33
C GLY A 205 22.31 3.30 -24.36
N ILE A 206 21.03 3.03 -24.09
CA ILE A 206 20.61 1.95 -23.20
C ILE A 206 20.99 0.60 -23.80
N THR A 207 21.74 -0.19 -23.03
CA THR A 207 22.25 -1.52 -23.42
C THR A 207 21.52 -2.66 -22.71
N HIS A 208 20.89 -2.37 -21.58
CA HIS A 208 20.22 -3.36 -20.74
C HIS A 208 18.88 -2.80 -20.27
N VAL A 209 17.83 -3.61 -20.30
CA VAL A 209 16.49 -3.24 -19.85
C VAL A 209 16.02 -4.24 -18.80
N LEU A 210 15.77 -3.75 -17.59
CA LEU A 210 15.07 -4.47 -16.53
C LEU A 210 13.62 -3.96 -16.47
N ASN A 211 12.67 -4.83 -16.78
CA ASN A 211 11.24 -4.53 -16.67
C ASN A 211 10.67 -5.12 -15.38
N ALA A 212 10.38 -4.27 -14.40
CA ALA A 212 9.77 -4.63 -13.13
C ALA A 212 8.22 -4.73 -13.21
N ALA A 213 7.66 -4.80 -14.40
CA ALA A 213 6.23 -4.96 -14.68
C ALA A 213 6.02 -5.89 -15.89
N HIS A 214 6.86 -6.92 -16.06
CA HIS A 214 6.77 -7.84 -17.19
C HIS A 214 5.39 -8.52 -17.22
N SER A 215 4.85 -8.71 -18.43
CA SER A 215 3.53 -9.30 -18.67
C SER A 215 2.33 -8.55 -18.06
N LYS A 216 2.53 -7.35 -17.48
CA LYS A 216 1.40 -6.52 -17.03
C LYS A 216 0.78 -5.78 -18.21
N GLN A 217 -0.51 -5.50 -18.12
CA GLN A 217 -1.25 -4.82 -19.20
C GLN A 217 -0.54 -3.51 -19.61
N GLY A 218 -0.30 -3.35 -20.91
CA GLY A 218 0.42 -2.20 -21.46
C GLY A 218 1.94 -2.21 -21.28
N SER A 219 2.52 -3.21 -20.58
CA SER A 219 3.96 -3.39 -20.38
C SER A 219 4.53 -4.45 -21.33
N ILE A 220 4.62 -4.06 -22.60
CA ILE A 220 5.21 -4.87 -23.66
C ILE A 220 6.73 -4.83 -23.53
N GLY A 221 7.38 -6.00 -23.61
CA GLY A 221 8.82 -6.14 -23.68
C GLY A 221 9.28 -7.55 -23.34
N ASP A 222 10.17 -8.07 -24.16
CA ASP A 222 10.93 -9.31 -23.97
C ASP A 222 12.22 -9.23 -24.79
N GLN A 223 13.04 -10.28 -24.76
CA GLN A 223 14.28 -10.31 -25.55
C GLN A 223 14.03 -10.20 -27.08
N GLY A 224 12.88 -10.68 -27.57
CA GLY A 224 12.50 -10.57 -28.99
C GLY A 224 12.16 -9.13 -29.39
N PHE A 225 11.45 -8.40 -28.54
CA PHE A 225 11.10 -6.99 -28.73
C PHE A 225 12.35 -6.09 -28.82
N TYR A 226 13.33 -6.32 -27.96
CA TYR A 226 14.58 -5.53 -27.95
C TYR A 226 15.63 -6.05 -28.95
N GLY A 227 15.56 -7.33 -29.34
CA GLY A 227 16.53 -7.96 -30.22
C GLY A 227 17.95 -7.88 -29.65
N ASN A 228 18.96 -7.72 -30.51
CA ASN A 228 20.36 -7.59 -30.10
C ASN A 228 20.71 -6.17 -29.58
N ALA A 229 19.76 -5.22 -29.59
CA ALA A 229 20.03 -3.85 -29.16
C ALA A 229 20.12 -3.71 -27.65
N CYS A 230 19.35 -4.52 -26.90
CA CYS A 230 19.42 -4.54 -25.45
C CYS A 230 19.33 -5.95 -24.89
N ILE A 231 20.05 -6.23 -23.81
CA ILE A 231 19.86 -7.44 -23.00
C ILE A 231 18.67 -7.20 -22.06
N TYR A 232 17.75 -8.16 -22.00
CA TYR A 232 16.48 -8.00 -21.29
C TYR A 232 16.38 -8.88 -20.04
N LEU A 233 15.83 -8.33 -18.96
CA LEU A 233 15.34 -9.06 -17.80
C LEU A 233 13.91 -8.62 -17.45
N GLY A 234 12.98 -9.57 -17.46
CA GLY A 234 11.59 -9.34 -17.08
C GLY A 234 11.28 -9.91 -15.70
N ILE A 235 10.72 -9.07 -14.81
CA ILE A 235 10.17 -9.47 -13.51
C ILE A 235 8.66 -9.21 -13.54
N PRO A 236 7.82 -10.25 -13.36
CA PRO A 236 6.36 -10.13 -13.46
C PRO A 236 5.71 -9.56 -12.18
N ALA A 237 6.27 -8.47 -11.65
CA ALA A 237 5.85 -7.93 -10.36
C ALA A 237 4.52 -7.14 -10.40
N GLU A 238 3.71 -7.38 -9.37
CA GLU A 238 2.53 -6.57 -9.06
C GLU A 238 2.90 -5.37 -8.19
N ASP A 239 2.19 -4.26 -8.38
CA ASP A 239 2.35 -3.06 -7.54
C ASP A 239 1.30 -3.08 -6.43
N SER A 240 1.39 -4.08 -5.56
CA SER A 240 0.40 -4.34 -4.53
C SER A 240 1.04 -4.50 -3.16
N GLU A 241 0.23 -4.38 -2.13
CA GLU A 241 0.66 -4.53 -0.74
C GLU A 241 0.91 -5.99 -0.32
N SER A 242 0.67 -6.94 -1.22
CA SER A 242 0.82 -8.38 -0.98
C SER A 242 1.92 -9.04 -1.81
N PHE A 243 2.48 -8.33 -2.80
CA PHE A 243 3.51 -8.90 -3.67
C PHE A 243 4.89 -8.84 -3.02
N ASP A 244 5.48 -10.00 -2.74
CA ASP A 244 6.85 -10.06 -2.25
C ASP A 244 7.86 -9.80 -3.38
N LEU A 245 8.31 -8.55 -3.52
CA LEU A 245 9.33 -8.17 -4.49
C LEU A 245 10.75 -8.57 -4.04
N SER A 246 10.96 -8.91 -2.76
CA SER A 246 12.28 -9.18 -2.20
C SER A 246 12.94 -10.43 -2.77
N GLN A 247 12.12 -11.42 -3.16
CA GLN A 247 12.58 -12.63 -3.86
C GLN A 247 13.35 -12.32 -5.15
N TYR A 248 13.11 -11.15 -5.77
CA TYR A 248 13.78 -10.72 -7.00
C TYR A 248 14.96 -9.79 -6.78
N PHE A 249 15.22 -9.32 -5.56
CA PHE A 249 16.29 -8.36 -5.29
C PHE A 249 17.63 -8.85 -5.78
N LYS A 250 18.03 -10.08 -5.43
CA LYS A 250 19.32 -10.62 -5.87
C LYS A 250 19.45 -10.66 -7.39
N ALA A 251 18.44 -11.16 -8.10
CA ALA A 251 18.47 -11.27 -9.56
C ALA A 251 18.55 -9.89 -10.23
N ALA A 252 17.75 -8.93 -9.76
CA ALA A 252 17.77 -7.55 -10.26
C ALA A 252 19.11 -6.87 -9.99
N VAL A 253 19.63 -6.96 -8.77
CA VAL A 253 20.91 -6.39 -8.36
C VAL A 253 22.07 -6.99 -9.16
N ASP A 254 22.08 -8.31 -9.37
CA ASP A 254 23.12 -8.98 -10.16
C ASP A 254 23.08 -8.55 -11.63
N PHE A 255 21.89 -8.43 -12.21
CA PHE A 255 21.70 -7.93 -13.57
C PHE A 255 22.22 -6.50 -13.74
N ILE A 256 21.78 -5.58 -12.86
CA ILE A 256 22.22 -4.18 -12.89
C ILE A 256 23.73 -4.09 -12.71
N HIS A 257 24.29 -4.82 -11.72
CA HIS A 257 25.72 -4.76 -11.41
C HIS A 257 26.60 -5.29 -12.54
N LYS A 258 26.22 -6.42 -13.14
CA LYS A 258 26.95 -7.01 -14.26
C LYS A 258 26.93 -6.08 -15.48
N ALA A 259 25.78 -5.48 -15.76
CA ALA A 259 25.63 -4.54 -16.87
C ALA A 259 26.51 -3.30 -16.67
N LEU A 260 26.47 -2.66 -15.49
CA LEU A 260 27.25 -1.44 -15.21
C LEU A 260 28.77 -1.68 -15.12
N LYS A 261 29.21 -2.93 -14.91
CA LYS A 261 30.63 -3.31 -15.03
C LYS A 261 31.10 -3.52 -16.47
N SER A 262 30.17 -3.66 -17.41
CA SER A 262 30.50 -3.85 -18.82
C SER A 262 30.92 -2.52 -19.45
N LYS A 263 31.83 -2.57 -20.42
CA LYS A 263 32.21 -1.40 -21.20
C LYS A 263 30.94 -0.83 -21.87
N ASP A 264 30.73 0.48 -21.71
CA ASP A 264 29.57 1.21 -22.24
C ASP A 264 28.19 0.75 -21.69
N GLY A 265 28.19 -0.02 -20.61
CA GLY A 265 26.97 -0.56 -20.02
C GLY A 265 26.08 0.51 -19.40
N LYS A 266 24.89 0.69 -19.99
CA LYS A 266 23.80 1.52 -19.44
C LYS A 266 22.52 0.72 -19.23
N VAL A 267 21.90 0.89 -18.08
CA VAL A 267 20.75 0.11 -17.63
C VAL A 267 19.52 0.99 -17.47
N LEU A 268 18.41 0.61 -18.09
CA LEU A 268 17.09 1.14 -17.78
C LEU A 268 16.34 0.16 -16.87
N VAL A 269 15.94 0.61 -15.69
CA VAL A 269 15.01 -0.11 -14.81
C VAL A 269 13.66 0.58 -14.87
N HIS A 270 12.63 -0.10 -15.41
CA HIS A 270 11.31 0.51 -15.59
C HIS A 270 10.20 -0.32 -14.97
N CYS A 271 9.07 0.32 -14.70
CA CYS A 271 7.79 -0.34 -14.47
C CYS A 271 6.72 0.36 -15.32
N ILE A 272 5.46 0.40 -14.87
CA ILE A 272 4.42 1.16 -15.58
C ILE A 272 4.72 2.66 -15.53
N MET A 273 4.79 3.24 -14.31
CA MET A 273 5.00 4.67 -14.11
C MET A 273 6.46 5.06 -13.84
N GLY A 274 7.33 4.08 -13.54
CA GLY A 274 8.70 4.36 -13.10
C GLY A 274 8.78 5.00 -11.72
N VAL A 275 7.86 4.64 -10.80
CA VAL A 275 7.69 5.29 -9.48
C VAL A 275 7.89 4.32 -8.32
N SER A 276 7.27 3.13 -8.36
CA SER A 276 7.23 2.20 -7.22
C SER A 276 8.14 0.98 -7.41
N ARG A 277 7.72 -0.01 -8.23
CA ARG A 277 8.48 -1.27 -8.45
C ARG A 277 9.92 -1.06 -8.92
N SER A 278 10.12 -0.25 -9.96
CA SER A 278 11.45 0.02 -10.52
C SER A 278 12.35 0.75 -9.52
N ALA A 279 11.82 1.74 -8.81
CA ALA A 279 12.53 2.45 -7.76
C ALA A 279 12.96 1.51 -6.64
N THR A 280 12.09 0.59 -6.23
CA THR A 280 12.39 -0.41 -5.20
C THR A 280 13.61 -1.27 -5.58
N LEU A 281 13.67 -1.75 -6.83
CA LEU A 281 14.81 -2.56 -7.29
C LEU A 281 16.11 -1.75 -7.40
N VAL A 282 16.04 -0.48 -7.79
CA VAL A 282 17.21 0.41 -7.82
C VAL A 282 17.70 0.72 -6.40
N LEU A 283 16.80 0.99 -5.45
CA LEU A 283 17.16 1.19 -4.04
C LEU A 283 17.86 -0.05 -3.48
N ALA A 284 17.33 -1.25 -3.74
CA ALA A 284 17.97 -2.50 -3.34
C ALA A 284 19.38 -2.66 -3.95
N TYR A 285 19.57 -2.28 -5.24
CA TYR A 285 20.89 -2.27 -5.87
C TYR A 285 21.87 -1.34 -5.15
N LEU A 286 21.47 -0.10 -4.85
CA LEU A 286 22.32 0.86 -4.14
C LEU A 286 22.72 0.35 -2.74
N MET A 287 21.77 -0.24 -2.01
CA MET A 287 22.04 -0.80 -0.68
C MET A 287 22.99 -2.01 -0.72
N MET A 288 22.77 -2.94 -1.67
CA MET A 288 23.51 -4.20 -1.75
C MET A 288 24.88 -4.06 -2.41
N ARG A 289 25.07 -3.13 -3.36
CA ARG A 289 26.32 -2.99 -4.14
C ARG A 289 27.15 -1.78 -3.77
N HIS A 290 26.51 -0.68 -3.37
CA HIS A 290 27.19 0.57 -2.98
C HIS A 290 27.20 0.81 -1.47
N ARG A 291 26.72 -0.17 -0.69
CA ARG A 291 26.68 -0.16 0.78
C ARG A 291 25.95 1.04 1.40
N LEU A 292 25.07 1.72 0.63
CA LEU A 292 24.24 2.78 1.18
C LEU A 292 23.21 2.21 2.18
N SER A 293 22.77 3.04 3.12
CA SER A 293 21.57 2.76 3.92
C SER A 293 20.32 2.96 3.04
N LEU A 294 19.17 2.46 3.47
CA LEU A 294 17.91 2.75 2.76
C LEU A 294 17.62 4.26 2.72
N ARG A 295 17.86 4.95 3.84
CA ARG A 295 17.66 6.39 3.96
C ARG A 295 18.51 7.19 2.97
N ASP A 296 19.78 6.83 2.84
CA ASP A 296 20.70 7.51 1.92
C ASP A 296 20.42 7.15 0.47
N SER A 297 20.01 5.90 0.20
CA SER A 297 19.57 5.48 -1.13
C SER A 297 18.35 6.28 -1.59
N LEU A 298 17.36 6.47 -0.71
CA LEU A 298 16.18 7.29 -0.99
C LEU A 298 16.58 8.73 -1.31
N ARG A 299 17.36 9.38 -0.43
CA ARG A 299 17.82 10.75 -0.63
C ARG A 299 18.52 10.90 -1.97
N HIS A 300 19.44 9.98 -2.28
CA HIS A 300 20.20 10.02 -3.52
C HIS A 300 19.30 9.93 -4.76
N VAL A 301 18.37 8.97 -4.80
CA VAL A 301 17.45 8.82 -5.95
C VAL A 301 16.51 10.02 -6.06
N THR A 302 15.99 10.52 -4.94
CA THR A 302 15.07 11.68 -4.91
C THR A 302 15.71 13.01 -5.31
N GLN A 303 17.04 13.09 -5.42
CA GLN A 303 17.71 14.26 -6.00
C GLN A 303 17.51 14.37 -7.52
N ASN A 304 17.29 13.24 -8.19
CA ASN A 304 17.21 13.18 -9.66
C ASN A 304 15.84 12.73 -10.16
N ARG A 305 15.05 12.01 -9.36
CA ARG A 305 13.74 11.50 -9.76
C ARG A 305 12.73 11.41 -8.62
N ALA A 306 11.50 11.84 -8.89
CA ALA A 306 10.36 11.56 -8.02
C ALA A 306 10.02 10.06 -8.03
N ILE A 307 10.19 9.40 -6.88
CA ILE A 307 9.85 8.00 -6.66
C ILE A 307 8.89 7.87 -5.48
N TYR A 308 8.11 6.80 -5.45
CA TYR A 308 7.18 6.50 -4.37
C TYR A 308 6.92 4.99 -4.29
N PRO A 309 7.87 4.18 -3.78
CA PRO A 309 7.61 2.78 -3.47
C PRO A 309 6.38 2.65 -2.56
N ASN A 310 5.54 1.66 -2.83
CA ASN A 310 4.40 1.39 -1.95
C ASN A 310 4.87 0.97 -0.54
N GLN A 311 3.96 1.01 0.43
CA GLN A 311 4.29 0.76 1.83
C GLN A 311 4.88 -0.64 2.07
N HIS A 312 4.39 -1.66 1.36
CA HIS A 312 4.91 -3.02 1.47
C HIS A 312 6.36 -3.10 0.98
N PHE A 313 6.68 -2.47 -0.15
CA PHE A 313 8.04 -2.43 -0.67
C PHE A 313 9.00 -1.65 0.23
N LEU A 314 8.56 -0.58 0.88
CA LEU A 314 9.35 0.10 1.92
C LEU A 314 9.65 -0.84 3.10
N SER A 315 8.69 -1.67 3.53
CA SER A 315 8.93 -2.68 4.56
C SER A 315 9.94 -3.75 4.11
N LEU A 316 9.86 -4.22 2.86
CA LEU A 316 10.84 -5.17 2.32
C LEU A 316 12.26 -4.56 2.27
N LEU A 317 12.37 -3.28 1.92
CA LEU A 317 13.64 -2.56 1.93
C LEU A 317 14.17 -2.34 3.35
N LEU A 318 13.33 -2.05 4.34
CA LEU A 318 13.75 -1.95 5.74
C LEU A 318 14.34 -3.27 6.24
N LYS A 319 13.65 -4.38 5.97
CA LYS A 319 14.16 -5.73 6.28
C LYS A 319 15.50 -6.00 5.63
N LEU A 320 15.69 -5.57 4.37
CA LEU A 320 16.98 -5.67 3.69
C LEU A 320 18.05 -4.81 4.39
N ASP A 321 17.73 -3.58 4.79
CA ASP A 321 18.68 -2.66 5.45
C ASP A 321 19.16 -3.22 6.80
N GLU A 322 18.24 -3.80 7.58
CA GLU A 322 18.56 -4.51 8.83
C GLU A 322 19.49 -5.69 8.59
N GLN A 323 19.17 -6.55 7.62
CA GLN A 323 20.01 -7.70 7.26
C GLN A 323 21.41 -7.29 6.81
N LEU A 324 21.52 -6.25 5.99
CA LEU A 324 22.80 -5.73 5.52
C LEU A 324 23.59 -5.09 6.66
N THR A 325 22.93 -4.35 7.55
CA THR A 325 23.56 -3.75 8.74
C THR A 325 24.12 -4.83 9.67
N LEU A 326 23.35 -5.89 9.94
CA LEU A 326 23.81 -7.03 10.73
C LEU A 326 25.01 -7.73 10.07
N ARG A 327 24.95 -7.99 8.76
CA ARG A 327 26.08 -8.60 8.03
C ARG A 327 27.35 -7.75 8.09
N ARG A 328 27.23 -6.42 7.98
CA ARG A 328 28.38 -5.50 8.09
C ARG A 328 28.99 -5.49 9.49
N ARG A 329 28.16 -5.61 10.54
CA ARG A 329 28.65 -5.72 11.93
C ARG A 329 29.38 -7.05 12.17
N LEU A 330 28.87 -8.14 11.60
CA LEU A 330 29.45 -9.48 11.78
C LEU A 330 30.69 -9.72 10.90
N CYS A 331 30.85 -9.01 9.78
CA CYS A 331 32.03 -9.09 8.91
C CYS A 331 32.61 -7.68 8.62
N PRO A 332 33.39 -7.08 9.55
CA PRO A 332 33.92 -5.73 9.38
C PRO A 332 35.02 -5.59 8.31
N LEU A 333 35.57 -6.69 7.77
CA LEU A 333 36.85 -6.72 7.05
C LEU A 333 36.81 -7.29 5.61
N LEU A 334 35.69 -7.16 4.91
CA LEU A 334 35.61 -7.37 3.45
C LEU A 334 34.90 -6.18 2.79
#